data_AF-A0A0R8P224-F1
#
_entry.id   AF-A0A0R8P224-F1
#
_cell.length_a   1.000
_cell.length_b   1.000
_cell.length_c   1.000
_cell.angle_alpha   90.00
_cell.angle_beta   90.00
_cell.angle_gamma   90.00
#
_symmetry.space_group_name_H-M   'P 1'
#
loop_
_entity.id
_entity.type
_entity.pdbx_description
1 polymer ?
#
loop_
_entity_poly.entity_id
_entity_poly.type
_entity_poly.pdbx_seq_one_letter_code
_entity_poly.pdbx_strand_id
1 'polypeptide(L)'
;MKYFIALCVIAALCIVQNEAKKLSADQQKQLKEKSEECKKETKVDPQLIENAKKGEPVSGDDFKAYAVCLTKRLGLLNDAGDVNIEKALAFLPPGEDKVAAKKSLDSCQNIKVDEAINTKFLRSLCIYKEFKGIL
;
A
#
# COMPACT_ATOMS: atom_id res chain seq x y z
N MET A 1 -37.61 -47.45 7.73
CA MET A 1 -37.18 -46.93 9.03
C MET A 1 -36.08 -45.89 8.79
N LYS A 2 -36.45 -44.61 8.96
CA LYS A 2 -35.66 -43.48 9.50
C LYS A 2 -34.18 -43.40 9.03
N TYR A 3 -33.71 -42.55 8.12
CA TYR A 3 -34.04 -41.15 7.82
C TYR A 3 -33.65 -40.83 6.37
N PHE A 4 -34.62 -40.89 5.46
CA PHE A 4 -34.64 -40.05 4.26
C PHE A 4 -35.55 -38.87 4.63
N ILE A 5 -35.19 -37.64 4.23
CA ILE A 5 -35.85 -36.37 4.59
C ILE A 5 -35.39 -35.81 5.95
N ALA A 6 -34.18 -35.23 5.99
CA ALA A 6 -33.89 -34.04 6.78
C ALA A 6 -32.57 -33.41 6.30
N LEU A 7 -32.66 -32.14 5.91
CA LEU A 7 -31.56 -31.21 5.64
C LEU A 7 -30.79 -31.33 4.30
N CYS A 8 -31.55 -31.10 3.23
CA CYS A 8 -31.12 -30.10 2.25
C CYS A 8 -30.74 -28.77 2.96
N VAL A 9 -29.89 -27.96 2.32
CA VAL A 9 -29.75 -26.49 2.53
C VAL A 9 -28.68 -25.97 3.53
N ILE A 10 -27.49 -26.57 3.66
CA ILE A 10 -26.32 -25.83 4.21
C ILE A 10 -25.03 -26.15 3.43
N ALA A 11 -25.12 -26.19 2.10
CA ALA A 11 -23.96 -26.26 1.21
C ALA A 11 -23.89 -25.05 0.25
N ALA A 12 -24.54 -23.96 0.63
CA ALA A 12 -24.49 -22.67 -0.04
C ALA A 12 -24.17 -21.60 1.01
N LEU A 13 -23.26 -20.68 0.70
CA LEU A 13 -22.86 -19.50 1.50
C LEU A 13 -21.73 -19.68 2.50
N CYS A 14 -20.59 -20.22 2.07
CA CYS A 14 -19.30 -19.65 2.44
C CYS A 14 -18.43 -19.56 1.18
N ILE A 15 -18.94 -18.94 0.10
CA ILE A 15 -18.03 -18.21 -0.78
C ILE A 15 -17.58 -17.06 0.12
N VAL A 16 -16.46 -17.24 0.80
CA VAL A 16 -15.77 -16.12 1.45
C VAL A 16 -15.41 -15.24 0.28
N GLN A 17 -16.27 -14.26 0.00
CA GLN A 17 -15.97 -13.22 -0.94
C GLN A 17 -14.76 -12.53 -0.34
N ASN A 18 -13.57 -12.91 -0.81
CA ASN A 18 -12.36 -12.15 -0.60
C ASN A 18 -12.52 -10.89 -1.46
N GLU A 19 -13.45 -10.03 -1.05
CA GLU A 19 -13.54 -8.67 -1.53
C GLU A 19 -12.19 -8.07 -1.15
N ALA A 20 -11.26 -8.01 -2.10
CA ALA A 20 -10.03 -7.27 -1.92
C ALA A 20 -10.45 -5.90 -1.39
N LYS A 21 -10.11 -5.59 -0.14
CA LYS A 21 -10.55 -4.36 0.51
C LYS A 21 -9.96 -3.21 -0.30
N LYS A 22 -10.79 -2.49 -1.06
CA LYS A 22 -10.33 -1.43 -1.95
C LYS A 22 -10.33 -0.11 -1.21
N LEU A 23 -9.41 0.76 -1.59
CA LEU A 23 -9.46 2.17 -1.23
C LEU A 23 -10.83 2.77 -1.60
N SER A 24 -11.29 3.76 -0.81
CA SER A 24 -12.47 4.56 -1.17
C SER A 24 -12.24 5.29 -2.50
N ALA A 25 -13.32 5.72 -3.16
CA ALA A 25 -13.22 6.47 -4.42
C ALA A 25 -12.32 7.71 -4.28
N ASP A 26 -12.41 8.41 -3.14
CA ASP A 26 -11.59 9.58 -2.85
C ASP A 26 -10.11 9.23 -2.65
N GLN A 27 -9.81 8.14 -1.92
CA GLN A 27 -8.44 7.66 -1.73
C GLN A 27 -7.81 7.22 -3.07
N GLN A 28 -8.58 6.53 -3.93
CA GLN A 28 -8.12 6.14 -5.27
C GLN A 28 -7.85 7.36 -6.15
N LYS A 29 -8.74 8.36 -6.10
CA LYS A 29 -8.58 9.62 -6.84
C LYS A 29 -7.32 10.35 -6.38
N GLN A 30 -7.11 10.49 -5.08
CA GLN A 30 -5.89 11.10 -4.51
C GLN A 30 -4.63 10.34 -4.93
N LEU A 31 -4.62 9.01 -4.80
CA LEU A 31 -3.50 8.18 -5.25
C LEU A 31 -3.16 8.43 -6.71
N LYS A 32 -4.17 8.44 -7.59
CA LYS A 32 -3.99 8.65 -9.02
C LYS A 32 -3.45 10.05 -9.33
N GLU A 33 -4.06 11.08 -8.75
CA GLU A 33 -3.62 12.47 -8.94
C GLU A 33 -2.17 12.68 -8.48
N LYS A 34 -1.82 12.21 -7.27
CA LYS A 34 -0.47 12.35 -6.73
C LYS A 34 0.55 11.51 -7.47
N SER A 35 0.16 10.33 -7.94
CA SER A 35 0.99 9.49 -8.82
C SER A 35 1.31 10.19 -10.14
N GLU A 36 0.31 10.78 -10.80
CA GLU A 36 0.53 11.52 -12.06
C GLU A 36 1.39 12.77 -11.86
N GLU A 37 1.19 13.51 -10.77
CA GLU A 37 2.05 14.62 -10.41
C GLU A 37 3.52 14.17 -10.23
N CYS A 38 3.75 13.09 -9.48
CA CYS A 38 5.10 12.56 -9.25
C CYS A 38 5.74 11.99 -10.51
N LYS A 39 4.98 11.31 -11.39
CA LYS A 39 5.49 10.85 -12.69
C LYS A 39 6.03 12.02 -13.52
N LYS A 40 5.28 13.14 -13.55
CA LYS A 40 5.68 14.35 -14.30
C LYS A 40 6.91 15.02 -13.70
N GLU A 41 7.03 15.03 -12.37
CA GLU A 41 8.15 15.64 -11.65
C GLU A 41 9.44 14.82 -11.81
N THR A 42 9.38 13.52 -11.56
CA THR A 42 10.57 12.66 -11.47
C THR A 42 10.98 12.05 -12.80
N LYS A 43 10.11 12.13 -13.82
CA LYS A 43 10.32 11.51 -15.14
C LYS A 43 10.58 10.01 -15.06
N VAL A 44 10.07 9.35 -14.01
CA VAL A 44 10.23 7.91 -13.81
C VAL A 44 9.74 7.12 -15.01
N ASP A 45 10.48 6.08 -15.38
CA ASP A 45 10.02 5.12 -16.37
C ASP A 45 8.73 4.45 -15.88
N PRO A 46 7.60 4.57 -16.61
CA PRO A 46 6.35 3.91 -16.26
C PRO A 46 6.51 2.40 -16.05
N GLN A 47 7.44 1.75 -16.74
CA GLN A 47 7.70 0.33 -16.58
C GLN A 47 8.19 -0.03 -15.17
N LEU A 48 9.00 0.83 -14.54
CA LEU A 48 9.44 0.62 -13.15
C LEU A 48 8.27 0.68 -12.17
N ILE A 49 7.26 1.51 -12.43
CA ILE A 49 6.04 1.56 -11.61
C ILE A 49 5.23 0.26 -11.77
N GLU A 50 5.07 -0.22 -13.00
CA GLU A 50 4.32 -1.46 -13.26
C GLU A 50 5.03 -2.70 -12.68
N ASN A 51 6.36 -2.75 -12.75
CA ASN A 51 7.16 -3.78 -12.12
C ASN A 51 6.98 -3.75 -10.59
N ALA A 52 7.01 -2.56 -9.98
CA ALA A 52 6.76 -2.40 -8.55
C ALA A 52 5.37 -2.93 -8.12
N LYS A 53 4.32 -2.63 -8.89
CA LYS A 53 2.95 -3.15 -8.66
C LYS A 53 2.87 -4.66 -8.70
N LYS A 54 3.60 -5.30 -9.61
CA LYS A 54 3.71 -6.76 -9.69
C LYS A 54 4.55 -7.34 -8.54
N GLY A 55 5.29 -6.50 -7.83
CA GLY A 55 6.25 -6.91 -6.82
C GLY A 55 7.56 -7.42 -7.41
N GLU A 56 7.85 -7.07 -8.66
CA GLU A 56 9.14 -7.31 -9.26
C GLU A 56 10.19 -6.37 -8.65
N PRO A 57 11.47 -6.78 -8.58
CA PRO A 57 12.54 -5.91 -8.14
C PRO A 57 12.64 -4.66 -9.04
N VAL A 58 12.74 -3.49 -8.40
CA VAL A 58 12.87 -2.20 -9.08
C VAL A 58 14.00 -1.41 -8.46
N SER A 59 14.81 -0.79 -9.31
CA SER A 59 15.97 0.02 -8.92
C SER A 59 16.19 1.12 -9.95
N GLY A 60 16.62 2.29 -9.51
CA GLY A 60 16.82 3.45 -10.36
C GLY A 60 16.58 4.72 -9.56
N ASP A 61 17.36 5.77 -9.83
CA ASP A 61 17.24 7.04 -9.10
C ASP A 61 15.93 7.76 -9.40
N ASP A 62 15.37 7.55 -10.60
CA ASP A 62 14.08 8.06 -11.04
C ASP A 62 12.90 7.40 -10.29
N PHE A 63 12.95 6.07 -10.11
CA PHE A 63 11.98 5.33 -9.31
C PHE A 63 12.14 5.63 -7.82
N LYS A 64 13.37 5.80 -7.34
CA LYS A 64 13.67 6.25 -5.98
C LYS A 64 13.00 7.58 -5.69
N ALA A 65 13.20 8.56 -6.57
CA ALA A 65 12.57 9.87 -6.48
C ALA A 65 11.05 9.76 -6.55
N TYR A 66 10.50 8.93 -7.43
CA TYR A 66 9.06 8.72 -7.55
C TYR A 66 8.42 8.16 -6.28
N ALA A 67 9.00 7.11 -5.69
CA ALA A 67 8.48 6.48 -4.47
C ALA A 67 8.47 7.46 -3.28
N VAL A 68 9.54 8.25 -3.14
CA VAL A 68 9.62 9.30 -2.11
C VAL A 68 8.61 10.41 -2.40
N CYS A 69 8.50 10.89 -3.64
CA CYS A 69 7.53 11.91 -4.01
C CYS A 69 6.10 11.47 -3.68
N LEU A 70 5.71 10.25 -4.08
CA LEU A 70 4.35 9.76 -3.94
C LEU A 70 3.96 9.66 -2.46
N THR A 71 4.79 9.01 -1.65
CA THR A 71 4.51 8.85 -0.22
C THR A 71 4.52 10.18 0.53
N LYS A 72 5.37 11.14 0.15
CA LYS A 72 5.30 12.51 0.69
C LYS A 72 4.02 13.23 0.30
N ARG A 73 3.60 13.18 -0.97
CA ARG A 73 2.36 13.85 -1.43
C ARG A 73 1.09 13.26 -0.84
N LEU A 74 1.09 11.96 -0.55
CA LEU A 74 0.03 11.28 0.20
C LEU A 74 0.11 11.56 1.72
N GLY A 75 1.19 12.19 2.19
CA GLY A 75 1.42 12.49 3.60
C GLY A 75 1.80 11.26 4.44
N LEU A 76 2.17 10.15 3.80
CA LEU A 76 2.62 8.91 4.45
C LEU A 76 4.06 9.03 4.95
N LEU A 77 4.87 9.84 4.27
CA LEU A 77 6.16 10.32 4.76
C LEU A 77 6.07 11.83 5.04
N ASN A 78 6.66 12.29 6.13
CA ASN A 78 6.86 13.72 6.38
C ASN A 78 8.12 14.26 5.66
N ASP A 79 8.43 15.55 5.81
CA ASP A 79 9.60 16.16 5.16
C ASP A 79 10.95 15.62 5.65
N ALA A 80 11.03 15.26 6.94
CA ALA A 80 12.18 14.61 7.53
C ALA A 80 12.39 13.19 6.98
N GLY A 81 11.35 12.57 6.42
CA GLY A 81 11.38 11.21 5.92
C GLY A 81 10.87 10.17 6.89
N ASP A 82 10.23 10.60 7.99
CA ASP A 82 9.58 9.70 8.94
C ASP A 82 8.19 9.31 8.46
N VAL A 83 7.81 8.09 8.77
CA VAL A 83 6.49 7.54 8.50
C VAL A 83 5.46 8.24 9.37
N ASN A 84 4.46 8.84 8.75
CA ASN A 84 3.29 9.36 9.44
C ASN A 84 2.30 8.22 9.68
N ILE A 85 2.47 7.53 10.81
CA ILE A 85 1.68 6.35 11.19
C ILE A 85 0.17 6.65 11.18
N GLU A 86 -0.24 7.81 11.69
CA GLU A 86 -1.65 8.21 11.76
C GLU A 86 -2.26 8.32 10.35
N LYS A 87 -1.60 9.07 9.46
CA LYS A 87 -2.07 9.22 8.07
C LYS A 87 -2.04 7.89 7.31
N ALA A 88 -1.01 7.08 7.52
CA ALA A 88 -0.91 5.78 6.90
C ALA A 88 -2.05 4.83 7.33
N LEU A 89 -2.40 4.81 8.62
CA LEU A 89 -3.55 4.03 9.11
C LEU A 89 -4.90 4.58 8.63
N ALA A 90 -5.01 5.89 8.41
CA ALA A 90 -6.21 6.52 7.84
C ALA A 90 -6.34 6.27 6.32
N PHE A 91 -5.23 5.98 5.63
CA PHE A 91 -5.21 5.67 4.21
C PHE A 91 -5.61 4.22 3.90
N LEU A 92 -5.67 3.34 4.92
CA LEU A 92 -6.11 1.96 4.75
C LEU A 92 -7.60 1.89 4.35
N PRO A 93 -7.99 0.89 3.55
CA PRO A 93 -9.39 0.55 3.29
C PRO A 93 -10.17 0.27 4.57
N PRO A 94 -11.51 0.45 4.52
CA PRO A 94 -12.38 0.01 5.59
C PRO A 94 -12.20 -1.48 5.91
N GLY A 95 -12.21 -1.81 7.20
CA GLY A 95 -12.10 -3.19 7.68
C GLY A 95 -10.67 -3.72 7.76
N GLU A 96 -9.64 -2.95 7.40
CA GLU A 96 -8.24 -3.36 7.65
C GLU A 96 -7.90 -3.43 9.14
N ASP A 97 -7.04 -4.39 9.50
CA ASP A 97 -6.53 -4.52 10.86
C ASP A 97 -5.49 -3.42 11.12
N LYS A 98 -5.96 -2.33 11.74
CA LYS A 98 -5.12 -1.18 12.09
C LYS A 98 -4.03 -1.53 13.11
N VAL A 99 -4.19 -2.56 13.94
CA VAL A 99 -3.18 -2.97 14.92
C VAL A 99 -2.03 -3.68 14.21
N ALA A 100 -2.35 -4.64 13.33
CA ALA A 100 -1.36 -5.31 12.50
C ALA A 100 -0.65 -4.31 11.57
N ALA A 101 -1.41 -3.45 10.89
CA ALA A 101 -0.84 -2.43 10.01
C ALA A 101 0.05 -1.44 10.76
N LYS A 102 -0.33 -1.03 11.99
CA LYS A 102 0.53 -0.16 12.81
C LYS A 102 1.88 -0.82 13.09
N LYS A 103 1.88 -2.10 13.48
CA LYS A 103 3.11 -2.85 13.75
C LYS A 103 4.02 -2.91 12.52
N SER A 104 3.45 -3.15 11.34
CA SER A 104 4.18 -3.10 10.07
C SER A 104 4.75 -1.71 9.79
N LEU A 105 3.95 -0.65 9.94
CA LEU A 105 4.40 0.72 9.71
C LEU A 105 5.47 1.18 10.70
N ASP A 106 5.40 0.76 11.96
CA ASP A 106 6.46 0.98 12.96
C ASP A 106 7.76 0.30 12.52
N SER A 107 7.69 -0.89 11.91
CA SER A 107 8.87 -1.56 11.34
C SER A 107 9.46 -0.79 10.15
N CYS A 108 8.60 -0.21 9.30
CA CYS A 108 9.05 0.68 8.23
C CYS A 108 9.78 1.91 8.80
N GLN A 109 9.23 2.56 9.84
CA GLN A 109 9.85 3.71 10.48
C GLN A 109 11.27 3.41 11.01
N ASN A 110 11.50 2.19 11.49
CA ASN A 110 12.80 1.79 12.03
C ASN A 110 13.86 1.52 10.96
N ILE A 111 13.51 1.53 9.67
CA ILE A 111 14.49 1.47 8.60
C ILE A 111 15.33 2.75 8.62
N LYS A 112 16.63 2.57 8.77
CA LYS A 112 17.64 3.63 8.71
C LYS A 112 18.92 3.06 8.11
N VAL A 113 19.42 3.73 7.08
CA VAL A 113 20.67 3.40 6.39
C VAL A 113 21.51 4.65 6.23
N ASP A 114 22.76 4.47 5.79
CA ASP A 114 23.62 5.58 5.41
C ASP A 114 22.98 6.35 4.24
N GLU A 115 23.07 7.68 4.32
CA GLU A 115 22.38 8.65 3.48
C GLU A 115 20.87 8.78 3.73
N ALA A 116 20.44 10.02 3.99
CA ALA A 116 19.05 10.34 4.29
C ALA A 116 18.08 9.99 3.14
N ILE A 117 18.52 10.13 1.88
CA ILE A 117 17.67 9.83 0.72
C ILE A 117 17.37 8.33 0.57
N ASN A 118 18.34 7.47 0.89
CA ASN A 118 18.16 6.02 0.84
C ASN A 118 17.24 5.56 1.99
N THR A 119 17.36 6.17 3.16
CA THR A 119 16.41 5.94 4.26
C THR A 119 14.97 6.29 3.84
N LYS A 120 14.76 7.47 3.25
CA LYS A 120 13.43 7.89 2.74
C LYS A 120 12.87 6.90 1.71
N PHE A 121 13.72 6.46 0.79
CA PHE A 121 13.33 5.51 -0.24
C PHE A 121 12.92 4.15 0.34
N LEU A 122 13.74 3.56 1.20
CA LEU A 122 13.46 2.24 1.76
C LEU A 122 12.20 2.27 2.63
N ARG A 123 11.96 3.36 3.38
CA ARG A 123 10.70 3.59 4.10
C ARG A 123 9.51 3.67 3.13
N SER A 124 9.65 4.40 2.02
CA SER A 124 8.61 4.51 1.00
C SER A 124 8.28 3.16 0.36
N LEU A 125 9.30 2.36 0.05
CA LEU A 125 9.15 1.01 -0.47
C LEU A 125 8.49 0.06 0.53
N CYS A 126 8.85 0.16 1.81
CA CYS A 126 8.25 -0.63 2.87
C CYS A 126 6.73 -0.35 2.95
N ILE A 127 6.33 0.92 3.02
CA ILE A 127 4.90 1.31 3.03
C ILE A 127 4.18 0.80 1.79
N TYR A 128 4.80 0.93 0.60
CA TYR A 128 4.22 0.44 -0.64
C TYR A 128 3.99 -1.08 -0.61
N LYS A 129 4.93 -1.85 -0.04
CA LYS A 129 4.79 -3.31 0.13
C LYS A 129 3.71 -3.68 1.14
N GLU A 130 3.60 -2.96 2.25
CA GLU A 130 2.53 -3.19 3.23
C GLU A 130 1.15 -2.86 2.66
N PHE A 131 1.08 -1.92 1.72
CA PHE A 131 -0.16 -1.57 1.02
C PHE A 131 -0.34 -2.35 -0.29
N LYS A 132 0.50 -3.36 -0.54
CA LYS A 132 0.40 -4.21 -1.74
C LYS A 132 -0.91 -5.01 -1.66
N GLY A 133 -1.78 -4.81 -2.66
CA GLY A 133 -3.14 -5.38 -2.71
C GLY A 133 -4.26 -4.37 -2.40
N ILE A 134 -3.89 -3.19 -1.89
CA ILE A 134 -4.77 -2.03 -1.69
C ILE A 134 -4.59 -1.02 -2.83
N LEU A 135 -3.33 -0.83 -3.28
CA LEU A 135 -2.88 0.09 -4.33
C LEU A 135 -2.79 -0.55 -5.71
#